data_AF-A0A7X8PSK1-F1
#
_entry.id   AF-A0A7X8PSK1-F1
#
_cell.length_a   1.000
_cell.length_b   1.000
_cell.length_c   1.000
_cell.angle_alpha   90.00
_cell.angle_beta   90.00
_cell.angle_gamma   90.00
#
_symmetry.space_group_name_H-M   'P 1'
#
loop_
_entity.id
_entity.type
_entity.pdbx_description
1 polymer ?
#
loop_
_entity_poly.entity_id
_entity_poly.type
_entity_poly.pdbx_seq_one_letter_code
_entity_poly.pdbx_strand_id
1 'polypeptide(L)'
;MKQYIKSGARILYNYSMTLIFFVMFMYPFMSVTGDKFNAWLPAYCLIGFAFVAFLTYTDMKELAVKEKKPQYELDPRPWKGLVIGLLGFIPVALVVSVLSLLRFETEFAERLKHLAINGILGPVYFVVRLFNESIIGYIAAILLIPAVAAIGYLMGFYGIDIMKKIRKKKPIQEKAFTKSPWNPSVNESKPKKKKKKKTTGGQ
;
A
#
# COMPACT_ATOMS: atom_id res chain seq x y z
N MET A 1 3.95 -22.10 -9.08
CA MET A 1 2.52 -22.15 -8.70
C MET A 1 2.26 -21.85 -7.23
N LYS A 2 2.86 -22.57 -6.26
CA LYS A 2 2.61 -22.38 -4.81
C LYS A 2 2.74 -20.93 -4.33
N GLN A 3 3.73 -20.18 -4.82
CA GLN A 3 3.93 -18.78 -4.46
C GLN A 3 2.83 -17.85 -5.01
N TYR A 4 2.34 -18.10 -6.23
CA TYR A 4 1.23 -17.33 -6.82
C TYR A 4 -0.06 -17.49 -6.01
N ILE A 5 -0.38 -18.73 -5.63
CA ILE A 5 -1.56 -19.04 -4.82
C ILE A 5 -1.42 -18.41 -3.44
N LYS A 6 -0.24 -18.52 -2.79
CA LYS A 6 0.00 -17.90 -1.48
C LYS A 6 -0.13 -16.37 -1.52
N SER A 7 0.45 -15.73 -2.53
CA SER A 7 0.37 -14.28 -2.69
C SER A 7 -1.04 -13.82 -3.07
N GLY A 8 -1.76 -14.57 -3.92
CA GLY A 8 -3.16 -14.29 -4.25
C GLY A 8 -4.08 -14.45 -3.04
N ALA A 9 -3.90 -15.50 -2.23
CA ALA A 9 -4.63 -15.70 -0.99
C ALA A 9 -4.40 -14.57 0.02
N ARG A 10 -3.20 -13.97 0.04
CA ARG A 10 -2.92 -12.78 0.87
C ARG A 10 -3.72 -11.56 0.40
N ILE A 11 -3.89 -11.37 -0.91
CA ILE A 11 -4.76 -10.29 -1.44
C ILE A 11 -6.21 -10.52 -1.02
N LEU A 12 -6.71 -11.75 -1.18
CA LEU A 12 -8.05 -12.11 -0.72
C LEU A 12 -8.24 -11.86 0.77
N TYR A 13 -7.24 -12.23 1.58
CA TYR A 13 -7.24 -12.00 3.03
C TYR A 13 -7.31 -10.51 3.36
N ASN A 14 -6.46 -9.69 2.75
CA ASN A 14 -6.46 -8.24 2.96
C ASN A 14 -7.81 -7.61 2.59
N TYR A 15 -8.40 -8.05 1.47
CA TYR A 15 -9.72 -7.59 1.05
C TYR A 15 -10.81 -8.01 2.04
N SER A 16 -10.83 -9.29 2.42
CA SER A 16 -11.83 -9.83 3.36
C SER A 16 -11.74 -9.17 4.74
N MET A 17 -10.53 -8.97 5.25
CA MET A 17 -10.27 -8.24 6.49
C MET A 17 -10.80 -6.81 6.40
N THR A 18 -10.50 -6.11 5.30
CA THR A 18 -10.99 -4.74 5.07
C THR A 18 -12.51 -4.70 4.97
N LEU A 19 -13.11 -5.67 4.29
CA LEU A 19 -14.57 -5.80 4.17
C LEU A 19 -15.23 -6.02 5.54
N ILE A 20 -14.64 -6.85 6.41
CA ILE A 20 -15.14 -7.05 7.78
C ILE A 20 -15.10 -5.74 8.56
N PHE A 21 -13.99 -5.00 8.52
CA PHE A 21 -13.92 -3.68 9.16
C PHE A 21 -14.92 -2.70 8.55
N PHE A 22 -15.08 -2.71 7.23
CA PHE A 22 -16.06 -1.88 6.54
C PHE A 22 -17.49 -2.17 7.02
N VAL A 23 -17.87 -3.44 7.17
CA VAL A 23 -19.21 -3.77 7.69
C VAL A 23 -19.34 -3.42 9.18
N MET A 24 -18.31 -3.67 9.98
CA MET A 24 -18.29 -3.37 11.41
C MET A 24 -18.46 -1.87 11.71
N PHE A 25 -17.80 -1.01 10.93
CA PHE A 25 -17.89 0.44 11.09
C PHE A 25 -19.10 1.07 10.39
N MET A 26 -19.90 0.28 9.67
CA MET A 26 -21.04 0.79 8.93
C MET A 26 -22.11 1.37 9.87
N TYR A 27 -22.45 0.67 10.96
CA TYR A 27 -23.45 1.15 11.92
C TYR A 27 -23.04 2.45 12.63
N PRO A 28 -21.82 2.57 13.20
CA PRO A 28 -21.32 3.84 13.72
C PRO A 28 -21.33 4.95 12.67
N PHE A 29 -20.95 4.65 11.43
CA PHE A 29 -20.94 5.62 10.35
C PHE A 29 -22.35 6.12 9.98
N MET A 30 -23.35 5.23 9.92
CA MET A 30 -24.76 5.61 9.74
C MET A 30 -25.25 6.51 10.88
N SER A 31 -24.91 6.17 12.13
CA SER A 31 -25.28 6.97 13.31
C SER A 31 -24.71 8.39 13.25
N VAL A 32 -23.46 8.54 12.82
CA VAL A 32 -22.79 9.85 12.71
C VAL A 32 -23.32 10.68 11.54
N THR A 33 -23.67 10.04 10.41
CA THR A 33 -24.07 10.75 9.19
C THR A 33 -25.58 11.03 9.10
N GLY A 34 -26.40 10.27 9.83
CA GLY A 34 -27.85 10.41 9.87
C GLY A 34 -28.45 10.49 8.46
N ASP A 35 -29.22 11.54 8.20
CA ASP A 35 -29.92 11.75 6.92
C ASP A 35 -28.98 11.95 5.72
N LYS A 36 -27.73 12.34 5.96
CA LYS A 36 -26.72 12.57 4.90
C LYS A 36 -25.96 11.31 4.53
N PHE A 37 -26.30 10.14 5.10
CA PHE A 37 -25.61 8.87 4.86
C PHE A 37 -25.38 8.59 3.37
N ASN A 38 -26.43 8.70 2.55
CA ASN A 38 -26.33 8.43 1.12
C ASN A 38 -25.33 9.33 0.38
N ALA A 39 -25.18 10.59 0.80
CA ALA A 39 -24.22 11.52 0.20
C ALA A 39 -22.77 11.21 0.61
N TRP A 40 -22.57 10.71 1.83
CA TRP A 40 -21.24 10.40 2.38
C TRP A 40 -20.78 8.96 2.11
N LEU A 41 -21.69 8.07 1.70
CA LEU A 41 -21.38 6.68 1.39
C LEU A 41 -20.21 6.50 0.39
N PRO A 42 -20.09 7.26 -0.72
CA PRO A 42 -18.95 7.12 -1.63
C PRO A 42 -17.61 7.45 -0.94
N ALA A 43 -17.58 8.47 -0.08
CA ALA A 43 -16.39 8.83 0.68
C ALA A 43 -16.00 7.73 1.67
N TYR A 44 -16.99 7.12 2.33
CA TYR A 44 -16.75 5.97 3.21
C TYR A 44 -16.15 4.77 2.46
N CYS A 45 -16.70 4.46 1.28
CA CYS A 45 -16.16 3.43 0.39
C CYS A 45 -14.73 3.75 -0.04
N LEU A 46 -14.42 5.02 -0.32
CA LEU A 46 -13.07 5.47 -0.69
C LEU A 46 -12.05 5.31 0.45
N ILE A 47 -12.46 5.49 1.70
CA ILE A 47 -11.59 5.23 2.87
C ILE A 47 -11.29 3.72 2.96
N GLY A 48 -12.31 2.88 2.83
CA GLY A 48 -12.14 1.43 2.77
C GLY A 48 -11.23 1.00 1.62
N PHE A 49 -11.42 1.60 0.44
CA PHE A 49 -10.54 1.41 -0.72
C PHE A 49 -9.10 1.76 -0.39
N ALA A 50 -8.86 2.95 0.15
CA ALA A 50 -7.51 3.44 0.46
C ALA A 50 -6.78 2.48 1.41
N PHE A 51 -7.51 1.90 2.36
CA PHE A 51 -6.96 0.92 3.30
C PHE A 51 -6.55 -0.39 2.61
N VAL A 52 -7.47 -1.03 1.87
CA VAL A 52 -7.12 -2.28 1.15
C VAL A 52 -6.08 -2.04 0.06
N ALA A 53 -6.13 -0.88 -0.60
CA ALA A 53 -5.18 -0.48 -1.62
C ALA A 53 -3.78 -0.32 -1.03
N PHE A 54 -3.68 0.33 0.14
CA PHE A 54 -2.40 0.47 0.84
C PHE A 54 -1.81 -0.89 1.23
N LEU A 55 -2.59 -1.77 1.86
CA LEU A 55 -2.13 -3.12 2.24
C LEU A 55 -1.65 -3.90 1.02
N THR A 56 -2.49 -4.00 0.00
CA THR A 56 -2.20 -4.71 -1.25
C THR A 56 -0.97 -4.14 -1.96
N TYR A 57 -0.87 -2.81 -2.02
CA TYR A 57 0.28 -2.11 -2.60
C TYR A 57 1.58 -2.46 -1.86
N THR A 58 1.57 -2.39 -0.52
CA THR A 58 2.77 -2.69 0.29
C THR A 58 3.22 -4.15 0.13
N ASP A 59 2.28 -5.09 0.18
CA ASP A 59 2.56 -6.52 0.03
C ASP A 59 3.17 -6.83 -1.34
N MET A 60 2.58 -6.29 -2.41
CA MET A 60 3.07 -6.52 -3.77
C MET A 60 4.41 -5.85 -4.03
N LYS A 61 4.62 -4.66 -3.46
CA LYS A 61 5.91 -3.97 -3.54
C LYS A 61 7.00 -4.77 -2.82
N GLU A 62 6.73 -5.25 -1.61
CA GLU A 62 7.68 -6.09 -0.87
C GLU A 62 7.99 -7.40 -1.60
N LEU A 63 6.97 -8.01 -2.21
CA LEU A 63 7.14 -9.22 -3.02
C LEU A 63 8.10 -8.95 -4.18
N ALA A 64 7.87 -7.91 -4.97
CA ALA A 64 8.73 -7.58 -6.10
C ALA A 64 10.18 -7.27 -5.67
N VAL A 65 10.38 -6.58 -4.55
CA VAL A 65 11.72 -6.32 -4.00
C VAL A 65 12.43 -7.61 -3.57
N LYS A 66 11.71 -8.57 -2.97
CA LYS A 66 12.27 -9.88 -2.59
C LYS A 66 12.66 -10.68 -3.83
N GLU A 67 11.80 -10.72 -4.84
CA GLU A 67 12.04 -11.48 -6.08
C GLU A 67 13.18 -10.91 -6.92
N LYS A 68 13.45 -9.61 -6.83
CA LYS A 68 14.59 -8.98 -7.51
C LYS A 68 15.94 -9.34 -6.89
N LYS A 69 15.98 -9.85 -5.66
CA LYS A 69 17.25 -10.22 -5.01
C LYS A 69 17.78 -11.51 -5.66
N PRO A 70 19.07 -11.55 -6.05
CA PRO A 70 19.66 -12.70 -6.73
C PRO A 70 19.67 -13.97 -5.87
N GLN A 71 19.49 -13.84 -4.55
CA GLN A 71 19.46 -14.95 -3.58
C GLN A 71 18.26 -15.88 -3.73
N TYR A 72 17.20 -15.48 -4.43
CA TYR A 72 15.96 -16.26 -4.52
C TYR A 72 15.80 -17.04 -5.83
N GLU A 73 16.68 -16.85 -6.82
CA GLU A 73 16.60 -17.49 -8.16
C GLU A 73 15.19 -17.43 -8.80
N LEU A 74 14.42 -16.39 -8.48
CA LEU A 74 13.10 -16.17 -9.05
C LEU A 74 13.25 -15.35 -10.33
N ASP A 75 12.41 -15.62 -11.33
CA ASP A 75 12.31 -14.81 -12.54
C ASP A 75 11.32 -13.65 -12.31
N PRO A 76 11.80 -12.41 -12.08
CA PRO A 76 10.92 -11.29 -11.81
C PRO A 76 10.37 -10.75 -13.14
N ARG A 77 9.04 -10.70 -13.27
CA ARG A 77 8.37 -10.19 -14.48
C ARG A 77 7.41 -9.05 -14.13
N PRO A 78 7.38 -7.94 -14.88
CA PRO A 78 6.60 -6.75 -14.53
C PRO A 78 5.09 -7.02 -14.44
N TRP A 79 4.56 -7.94 -15.26
CA TRP A 79 3.13 -8.30 -15.28
C TRP A 79 2.71 -9.26 -14.17
N LYS A 80 3.65 -9.80 -13.39
CA LYS A 80 3.38 -10.81 -12.36
C LYS A 80 2.43 -10.30 -11.29
N GLY A 81 2.53 -9.01 -10.93
CA GLY A 81 1.61 -8.37 -9.98
C GLY A 81 0.15 -8.40 -10.44
N LEU A 82 -0.09 -8.19 -11.74
CA LEU A 82 -1.44 -8.27 -12.30
C LEU A 82 -1.99 -9.69 -12.23
N VAL A 83 -1.19 -10.69 -12.59
CA VAL A 83 -1.62 -12.10 -12.55
C VAL A 83 -1.89 -12.57 -11.13
N ILE A 84 -1.06 -12.18 -10.15
CA ILE A 84 -1.31 -12.47 -8.74
C ILE A 84 -2.58 -11.74 -8.26
N GLY A 85 -2.76 -10.48 -8.67
CA GLY A 85 -3.96 -9.69 -8.36
C GLY A 85 -5.24 -10.33 -8.87
N LEU A 86 -5.27 -10.71 -10.16
CA LEU A 86 -6.38 -11.43 -10.77
C LEU A 86 -6.64 -12.75 -10.04
N LEU A 87 -5.60 -13.58 -9.85
CA LEU A 87 -5.73 -14.87 -9.17
C LEU A 87 -6.28 -14.73 -7.74
N GLY A 88 -5.82 -13.73 -7.00
CA GLY A 88 -6.28 -13.45 -5.64
C GLY A 88 -7.71 -12.93 -5.56
N PHE A 89 -8.19 -12.26 -6.60
CA PHE A 89 -9.53 -11.65 -6.63
C PHE A 89 -10.60 -12.53 -7.31
N ILE A 90 -10.20 -13.63 -7.97
CA ILE A 90 -11.11 -14.61 -8.57
C ILE A 90 -12.24 -15.05 -7.62
N PRO A 91 -11.98 -15.42 -6.34
CA PRO A 91 -13.05 -15.87 -5.45
C PRO A 91 -14.14 -14.82 -5.23
N VAL A 92 -13.76 -13.54 -5.09
CA VAL A 92 -14.71 -12.43 -4.94
C VAL A 92 -15.49 -12.23 -6.23
N ALA A 93 -14.79 -12.20 -7.37
CA ALA A 93 -15.42 -12.05 -8.68
C ALA A 93 -16.41 -13.20 -8.98
N LEU A 94 -16.08 -14.43 -8.58
CA LEU A 94 -16.91 -15.62 -8.74
C LEU A 94 -18.19 -15.49 -7.90
N VAL A 95 -18.07 -15.14 -6.62
CA VAL A 95 -19.24 -14.93 -5.76
C VAL A 95 -20.17 -13.84 -6.33
N VAL A 96 -19.61 -12.70 -6.74
CA VAL A 96 -20.40 -11.61 -7.35
C VAL A 96 -21.06 -12.06 -8.65
N SER A 97 -20.36 -12.81 -9.49
CA SER A 97 -20.90 -13.30 -10.76
C SER A 97 -22.03 -14.30 -10.54
N VAL A 98 -21.84 -15.26 -9.63
CA VAL A 98 -22.88 -16.25 -9.29
C VAL A 98 -24.12 -15.55 -8.73
N LEU A 99 -23.96 -14.61 -7.79
CA LEU A 99 -25.07 -13.85 -7.25
C LEU A 99 -25.78 -13.02 -8.33
N SER A 100 -25.04 -12.44 -9.28
CA SER A 100 -25.62 -11.65 -10.37
C SER A 100 -26.47 -12.49 -11.34
N LEU A 101 -26.14 -13.78 -11.50
CA LEU A 101 -26.86 -14.71 -12.37
C LEU A 101 -28.15 -15.26 -11.72
N LEU A 102 -28.25 -15.23 -10.40
CA LEU A 102 -29.46 -15.65 -9.69
C LEU A 102 -30.58 -14.64 -9.95
N ARG A 103 -31.75 -15.15 -10.33
CA ARG A 103 -32.98 -14.37 -10.49
C ARG A 103 -33.97 -14.81 -9.41
N PHE A 104 -34.48 -13.85 -8.66
CA PHE A 104 -35.51 -14.10 -7.66
C PHE A 104 -36.85 -13.55 -8.15
N GLU A 105 -37.93 -14.26 -7.86
CA GLU A 105 -39.29 -13.86 -8.28
C GLU A 105 -39.85 -12.71 -7.43
N THR A 106 -39.32 -12.51 -6.22
CA THR A 106 -39.78 -11.46 -5.30
C THR A 106 -38.90 -10.22 -5.37
N GLU A 107 -39.54 -9.04 -5.42
CA GLU A 107 -38.85 -7.75 -5.47
C GLU A 107 -37.94 -7.54 -4.25
N PHE A 108 -38.37 -8.00 -3.07
CA PHE A 108 -37.57 -7.92 -1.85
C PHE A 108 -36.25 -8.71 -1.96
N ALA A 109 -36.30 -9.94 -2.46
CA ALA A 109 -35.10 -10.77 -2.62
C ALA A 109 -34.14 -10.17 -3.65
N GLU A 110 -34.67 -9.58 -4.72
CA GLU A 110 -33.86 -8.91 -5.73
C GLU A 110 -33.14 -7.67 -5.17
N ARG A 111 -33.83 -6.85 -4.36
CA ARG A 111 -33.21 -5.71 -3.65
C ARG A 111 -32.15 -6.17 -2.65
N LEU A 112 -32.40 -7.25 -1.91
CA LEU A 112 -31.44 -7.81 -0.96
C LEU A 112 -30.19 -8.35 -1.67
N LYS A 113 -30.36 -8.95 -2.85
CA LYS A 113 -29.26 -9.40 -3.72
C LYS A 113 -28.40 -8.22 -4.18
N HIS A 114 -29.02 -7.15 -4.68
CA HIS A 114 -28.28 -5.93 -5.05
C HIS A 114 -27.51 -5.35 -3.88
N LEU A 115 -28.14 -5.28 -2.70
CA LEU A 115 -27.48 -4.82 -1.48
C LEU A 115 -26.30 -5.74 -1.09
N ALA A 116 -26.46 -7.05 -1.21
CA ALA A 116 -25.40 -8.02 -0.91
C ALA A 116 -24.21 -7.88 -1.86
N ILE A 117 -24.45 -7.73 -3.18
CA ILE A 117 -23.39 -7.48 -4.16
C ILE A 117 -22.66 -6.18 -3.85
N ASN A 118 -23.41 -5.10 -3.61
CA ASN A 118 -22.84 -3.80 -3.26
C ASN A 118 -22.08 -3.84 -1.93
N GLY A 119 -22.55 -4.64 -0.98
CA GLY A 119 -21.89 -4.89 0.30
C GLY A 119 -20.56 -5.63 0.12
N ILE A 120 -20.53 -6.73 -0.65
CA ILE A 120 -19.31 -7.48 -0.97
C ILE A 120 -18.29 -6.59 -1.66
N LEU A 121 -18.75 -5.70 -2.55
CA LEU A 121 -17.94 -4.71 -3.23
C LEU A 121 -17.75 -3.42 -2.42
N GLY A 122 -18.13 -3.37 -1.14
CA GLY A 122 -18.17 -2.14 -0.34
C GLY A 122 -16.90 -1.28 -0.42
N PRO A 123 -15.70 -1.83 -0.15
CA PRO A 123 -14.45 -1.09 -0.27
C PRO A 123 -14.15 -0.57 -1.68
N VAL A 124 -14.80 -1.06 -2.74
CA VAL A 124 -14.62 -0.60 -4.13
C VAL A 124 -15.90 -0.03 -4.75
N TYR A 125 -16.98 0.08 -3.96
CA TYR A 125 -18.31 0.44 -4.42
C TYR A 125 -18.39 1.88 -4.95
N PHE A 126 -17.50 2.76 -4.49
CA PHE A 126 -17.42 4.12 -5.00
C PHE A 126 -17.23 4.17 -6.53
N VAL A 127 -16.55 3.17 -7.13
CA VAL A 127 -16.39 3.06 -8.58
C VAL A 127 -17.71 2.69 -9.25
N VAL A 128 -18.44 1.73 -8.70
CA VAL A 128 -19.77 1.35 -9.20
C VAL A 128 -20.68 2.57 -9.24
N ARG A 129 -20.65 3.36 -8.18
CA ARG A 129 -21.44 4.59 -8.07
C ARG A 129 -20.99 5.70 -9.03
N LEU A 130 -19.70 5.80 -9.32
CA LEU A 130 -19.17 6.73 -10.33
C LEU A 130 -19.69 6.41 -11.75
N PHE A 131 -19.94 5.13 -12.02
CA PHE A 131 -20.47 4.64 -13.30
C PHE A 131 -21.99 4.38 -13.26
N ASN A 132 -22.72 5.05 -12.36
CA ASN A 132 -24.18 4.97 -12.22
C ASN A 132 -24.72 3.53 -12.14
N GLU A 133 -24.03 2.65 -11.39
CA GLU A 133 -24.44 1.25 -11.19
C GLU A 133 -24.56 0.43 -12.49
N SER A 134 -23.87 0.86 -13.55
CA SER A 134 -23.79 0.11 -14.80
C SER A 134 -22.94 -1.16 -14.67
N ILE A 135 -23.16 -2.11 -15.57
CA ILE A 135 -22.37 -3.36 -15.68
C ILE A 135 -20.86 -3.04 -15.79
N ILE A 136 -20.51 -2.00 -16.53
CA ILE A 136 -19.13 -1.53 -16.69
C ILE A 136 -18.55 -1.07 -15.36
N GLY A 137 -19.34 -0.39 -14.52
CA GLY A 137 -18.95 0.01 -13.18
C GLY A 137 -18.61 -1.17 -12.27
N TYR A 138 -19.40 -2.24 -12.31
CA TYR A 138 -19.12 -3.47 -11.57
C TYR A 138 -17.84 -4.18 -12.04
N ILE A 139 -17.63 -4.26 -13.35
CA ILE A 139 -16.38 -4.83 -13.92
C ILE A 139 -15.18 -3.99 -13.48
N ALA A 140 -15.28 -2.66 -13.56
CA ALA A 140 -14.23 -1.74 -13.15
C ALA A 140 -13.89 -1.89 -11.66
N ALA A 141 -14.91 -2.03 -10.80
CA ALA A 141 -14.73 -2.25 -9.36
C ALA A 141 -13.98 -3.57 -9.07
N ILE A 142 -14.31 -4.65 -9.77
CA ILE A 142 -13.64 -5.96 -9.64
C ILE A 142 -12.16 -5.85 -10.07
N LEU A 143 -11.88 -5.12 -11.15
CA LEU A 143 -10.51 -4.96 -11.68
C LEU A 143 -9.64 -3.99 -10.88
N LEU A 144 -10.24 -3.18 -10.02
CA LEU A 144 -9.53 -2.15 -9.27
C LEU A 144 -8.46 -2.73 -8.33
N ILE A 145 -8.77 -3.80 -7.61
CA ILE A 145 -7.81 -4.46 -6.70
C ILE A 145 -6.66 -5.13 -7.48
N PRO A 146 -6.91 -5.91 -8.55
CA PRO A 146 -5.85 -6.37 -9.46
C PRO A 146 -4.98 -5.24 -10.02
N ALA A 147 -5.56 -4.09 -10.38
CA ALA A 147 -4.81 -2.94 -10.86
C ALA A 147 -3.88 -2.37 -9.78
N VAL A 148 -4.36 -2.24 -8.54
CA VAL A 148 -3.52 -1.81 -7.41
C VAL A 148 -2.38 -2.81 -7.16
N ALA A 149 -2.66 -4.12 -7.23
CA ALA A 149 -1.64 -5.14 -7.09
C ALA A 149 -0.55 -5.04 -8.18
N ALA A 150 -0.96 -4.79 -9.44
CA ALA A 150 -0.04 -4.56 -10.53
C ALA A 150 0.85 -3.33 -10.28
N ILE A 151 0.25 -2.20 -9.88
CA ILE A 151 0.99 -0.96 -9.57
C ILE A 151 1.98 -1.18 -8.42
N GLY A 152 1.55 -1.83 -7.33
CA GLY A 152 2.43 -2.13 -6.19
C GLY A 152 3.63 -2.97 -6.59
N TYR A 153 3.40 -4.02 -7.38
CA TYR A 153 4.47 -4.88 -7.87
C TYR A 153 5.44 -4.13 -8.81
N LEU A 154 4.92 -3.36 -9.78
CA LEU A 154 5.73 -2.56 -10.70
C LEU A 154 6.62 -1.57 -9.96
N MET A 155 6.07 -0.89 -8.94
CA MET A 155 6.83 0.06 -8.13
C MET A 155 7.97 -0.63 -7.36
N GLY A 156 7.75 -1.85 -6.86
CA GLY A 156 8.81 -2.64 -6.24
C GLY A 156 9.85 -3.14 -7.26
N PHE A 157 9.40 -3.55 -8.45
CA PHE A 157 10.27 -4.04 -9.54
C PHE A 157 11.23 -2.96 -10.05
N TYR A 158 10.72 -1.75 -10.30
CA TYR A 158 11.53 -0.60 -10.69
C TYR A 158 12.28 0.06 -9.52
N GLY A 159 12.08 -0.40 -8.28
CA GLY A 159 12.75 0.16 -7.10
C GLY A 159 12.29 1.59 -6.76
N ILE A 160 11.08 1.98 -7.19
CA ILE A 160 10.54 3.31 -6.94
C ILE A 160 10.03 3.37 -5.49
N ASP A 161 10.85 3.98 -4.65
CA ASP A 161 10.60 4.05 -3.22
C ASP A 161 9.93 5.38 -2.85
N ILE A 162 8.61 5.47 -3.05
CA ILE A 162 7.80 6.68 -2.74
C ILE A 162 8.07 7.15 -1.30
N MET A 163 8.17 6.21 -0.36
CA MET A 163 8.40 6.51 1.06
C MET A 163 9.75 7.18 1.31
N LYS A 164 10.82 6.81 0.56
CA LYS A 164 12.13 7.49 0.65
C LYS A 164 12.10 8.88 0.02
N LYS A 165 11.32 9.07 -1.06
CA LYS A 165 11.13 10.39 -1.67
C LYS A 165 10.36 11.36 -0.76
N ILE A 166 9.38 10.88 0.00
CA ILE A 166 8.60 11.69 0.95
C ILE A 166 9.40 11.89 2.25
N ARG A 167 9.98 10.82 2.82
CA ARG A 167 10.92 10.90 3.94
C ARG A 167 12.33 11.21 3.46
N LYS A 168 12.53 12.34 2.77
CA LYS A 168 13.86 12.97 2.70
C LYS A 168 14.27 13.40 4.12
N LYS A 169 14.56 12.43 5.00
CA LYS A 169 15.31 12.68 6.22
C LYS A 169 16.66 13.19 5.71
N LYS A 170 16.94 14.47 5.94
CA LYS A 170 18.31 14.97 5.86
C LYS A 170 19.15 13.98 6.68
N PRO A 171 20.26 13.43 6.13
CA PRO A 171 21.14 12.64 6.96
C PRO A 171 21.45 13.51 8.18
N ILE A 172 21.08 13.02 9.36
CA ILE A 172 21.51 13.66 10.60
C ILE A 172 23.03 13.57 10.49
N GLN A 173 23.69 14.71 10.28
CA GLN A 173 25.13 14.78 10.39
C GLN A 173 25.41 14.30 11.82
N GLU A 174 25.89 13.07 11.96
CA GLU A 174 26.44 12.60 13.22
C GLU A 174 27.44 13.68 13.63
N LYS A 175 27.16 14.38 14.73
CA LYS A 175 28.11 15.35 15.28
C LYS A 175 29.42 14.59 15.39
N ALA A 176 30.44 15.06 14.66
CA ALA A 176 31.74 14.42 14.62
C ALA A 176 32.12 14.02 16.05
N PHE A 177 32.37 12.73 16.25
CA PHE A 177 32.60 12.14 17.57
C PHE A 177 33.65 13.00 18.29
N THR A 178 33.22 13.77 19.30
CA THR A 178 34.14 14.54 20.13
C THR A 178 35.00 13.52 20.85
N LYS A 179 36.23 13.32 20.37
CA LYS A 179 37.19 12.40 20.95
C LYS A 179 37.27 12.69 22.46
N SER A 180 37.18 11.63 23.27
CA SER A 180 37.27 11.77 24.71
C SER A 180 38.59 12.43 25.11
N PRO A 181 38.63 13.17 26.23
CA PRO A 181 39.86 13.85 26.69
C PRO A 181 41.03 12.89 26.96
N TRP A 182 40.75 11.60 27.09
CA TRP A 182 41.72 10.52 27.32
C TRP A 182 42.19 9.83 26.03
N ASN A 183 41.76 10.29 24.86
CA ASN A 183 42.20 9.72 23.60
C ASN A 183 43.66 10.15 23.31
N PRO A 184 44.61 9.20 23.22
CA PRO A 184 46.04 9.51 23.06
C PRO A 184 46.35 10.33 21.79
N SER A 185 45.50 10.24 20.76
CA SER A 185 45.62 11.02 19.52
C SER A 185 45.33 12.53 19.66
N VAL A 186 44.88 13.01 20.83
CA VAL A 186 44.62 14.43 21.09
C VAL A 186 45.89 15.19 21.50
N ASN A 187 46.90 14.49 22.04
CA ASN A 187 48.13 15.12 22.53
C ASN A 187 49.22 15.30 21.45
N GLU A 188 49.08 14.70 20.27
CA GLU A 188 50.07 14.80 19.19
C GLU A 188 49.97 16.13 18.42
N SER A 189 48.86 16.85 18.50
CA SER A 189 48.60 18.07 17.73
C SER A 189 48.85 19.37 18.51
N LYS A 190 49.92 19.45 19.31
CA LYS A 190 50.41 20.74 19.84
C LYS A 190 51.57 21.25 18.97
N PRO A 191 51.39 22.34 18.18
CA PRO A 191 52.48 22.87 17.37
C PRO A 191 53.60 23.42 18.26
N LYS A 192 54.84 22.96 18.04
CA LYS A 192 56.05 23.47 18.70
C LYS A 192 56.18 24.98 18.43
N LYS A 193 56.07 25.81 19.47
CA LYS A 193 56.37 27.26 19.42
C LYS A 193 57.79 27.49 18.90
N LYS A 194 57.93 28.08 17.72
CA LYS A 194 59.23 28.58 17.22
C LYS A 194 59.75 29.70 18.14
N LYS A 195 60.91 29.50 18.75
CA LYS A 195 61.67 30.55 19.46
C LYS A 195 62.09 31.64 18.46
N LYS A 196 61.71 32.90 18.71
CA LYS A 196 62.26 34.07 18.01
C LYS A 196 63.75 34.20 18.35
N LYS A 197 64.63 34.16 17.34
CA LYS A 197 66.03 34.60 17.46
C LYS A 197 66.04 36.13 17.63
N LYS A 198 66.60 36.61 18.74
CA LYS A 198 67.06 38.00 18.87
C LYS A 198 68.32 38.15 18.03
N THR A 199 68.30 38.97 17.00
CA THR A 199 69.52 39.51 16.37
C THR A 199 69.92 40.78 17.12
N THR A 200 71.07 40.70 17.77
CA THR A 200 71.83 41.79 18.38
C THR A 200 72.73 42.45 17.34
N GLY A 201 72.73 43.79 17.30
CA GLY A 201 73.77 44.69 16.76
C GLY A 201 73.96 44.64 15.24
N GLY A 202 74.14 45.73 14.51
CA GLY A 202 74.69 47.04 14.81
C GLY A 202 75.44 47.47 13.54
N GLN A 203 75.42 48.76 13.21
CA GLN A 203 76.23 49.36 12.16
C GLN A 203 77.73 49.12 12.38
#